data_AF-A0A401Q9C1-F1
#
_entry.id   AF-A0A401Q9C1-F1
#
_cell.length_a   1.000
_cell.length_b   1.000
_cell.length_c   1.000
_cell.angle_alpha   90.00
_cell.angle_beta   90.00
_cell.angle_gamma   90.00
#
_symmetry.space_group_name_H-M   'P 1'
#
loop_
_entity.id
_entity.type
_entity.pdbx_description
1 polymer ?
#
loop_
_entity_poly.entity_id
_entity_poly.type
_entity_poly.pdbx_seq_one_letter_code
_entity_poly.pdbx_strand_id
1 'polypeptide(L)'
;MEHNEEAESYFNIEANSGVIRTMQQLDRELTPWHNITVIASELDNPSQLTQVPVAIQVLDVNDNMPELSEDYDTILCENAKPGQSEMSEREMEDSFPMDMGLSDLDLHM
;
A
#
# COMPACT_ATOMS: atom_id res chain seq x y z
N MET A 1 28.12 1.78 0.22
CA MET A 1 27.69 2.48 -1.01
C MET A 1 27.50 1.39 -2.04
N GLU A 2 26.33 0.74 -2.06
CA GLU A 2 26.11 -0.45 -2.89
C GLU A 2 24.59 -0.67 -2.99
N HIS A 3 23.95 0.01 -3.93
CA HIS A 3 22.60 -0.32 -4.43
C HIS A 3 22.55 0.20 -5.87
N ASN A 4 23.27 -0.45 -6.78
CA ASN A 4 23.17 -0.18 -8.22
C ASN A 4 23.00 -1.45 -9.07
N GLU A 5 23.11 -2.65 -8.46
CA GLU A 5 23.01 -3.93 -9.19
C GLU A 5 21.56 -4.38 -9.40
N GLU A 6 20.62 -3.90 -8.60
CA GLU A 6 19.20 -4.29 -8.72
C GLU A 6 18.58 -3.76 -10.02
N ALA A 7 18.88 -2.51 -10.40
CA ALA A 7 18.32 -1.90 -11.61
C ALA A 7 18.81 -2.57 -12.91
N GLU A 8 20.05 -3.08 -12.93
CA GLU A 8 20.58 -3.86 -14.05
C GLU A 8 19.84 -5.19 -14.26
N SER A 9 19.19 -5.71 -13.21
CA SER A 9 18.36 -6.91 -13.26
C SER A 9 16.98 -6.66 -13.90
N TYR A 10 16.45 -5.44 -13.76
CA TYR A 10 15.09 -5.10 -14.19
C TYR A 10 14.99 -4.58 -15.63
N PHE A 11 16.02 -3.92 -16.15
CA PHE A 11 15.96 -3.23 -17.45
C PHE A 11 17.10 -3.65 -18.38
N ASN A 12 16.77 -3.80 -19.66
CA ASN A 12 17.73 -4.01 -20.74
C ASN A 12 17.54 -2.96 -21.83
N ILE A 13 18.63 -2.44 -22.40
CA ILE A 13 18.61 -1.51 -23.52
C ILE A 13 19.19 -2.16 -24.78
N GLU A 14 18.43 -2.12 -25.87
CA GLU A 14 18.91 -2.57 -27.19
C GLU A 14 19.96 -1.60 -27.74
N ALA A 15 21.20 -2.07 -27.93
CA ALA A 15 22.33 -1.21 -28.33
C ALA A 15 22.14 -0.45 -29.65
N ASN A 16 21.40 -1.03 -30.61
CA ASN A 16 21.21 -0.42 -31.94
C ASN A 16 20.01 0.54 -32.01
N SER A 17 18.96 0.29 -31.23
CA SER A 17 17.69 1.04 -31.30
C SER A 17 17.50 1.99 -30.13
N GLY A 18 18.20 1.78 -29.02
CA GLY A 18 18.02 2.48 -27.76
C GLY A 18 16.73 2.11 -27.02
N VAL A 19 16.00 1.07 -27.46
CA VAL A 19 14.76 0.64 -26.82
C VAL A 19 15.06 0.01 -25.47
N ILE A 20 14.48 0.58 -24.41
CA ILE A 20 14.54 0.05 -23.05
C ILE A 20 13.37 -0.91 -22.84
N ARG A 21 13.66 -2.12 -22.38
CA ARG A 21 12.68 -3.18 -22.08
C ARG A 21 12.82 -3.63 -20.63
N THR A 22 11.69 -3.96 -20.03
CA THR A 22 11.65 -4.66 -18.75
C THR A 22 11.98 -6.14 -18.94
N MET A 23 12.89 -6.64 -18.10
CA MET A 23 13.31 -8.04 -18.06
C MET A 23 12.54 -8.85 -17.03
N GLN A 24 11.99 -8.17 -16.02
CA GLN A 24 11.24 -8.76 -14.90
C GLN A 24 9.98 -7.93 -14.63
N GLN A 25 9.06 -8.49 -13.83
CA GLN A 25 7.90 -7.74 -13.36
C GLN A 25 8.35 -6.59 -12.45
N LEU A 26 7.69 -5.45 -12.62
CA LEU A 26 7.84 -4.28 -11.76
C LEU A 26 6.66 -4.25 -10.79
N ASP A 27 6.97 -4.03 -9.53
CA ASP A 27 5.99 -3.94 -8.45
C ASP A 27 6.08 -2.51 -7.88
N ARG A 28 4.98 -1.75 -7.99
CA ARG A 28 4.95 -0.34 -7.57
C ARG A 28 5.05 -0.21 -6.05
N GLU A 29 4.42 -1.13 -5.32
CA GLU A 29 4.39 -1.19 -3.87
C GLU A 29 5.79 -1.45 -3.31
N LEU A 30 6.62 -2.21 -4.03
CA LEU A 30 8.02 -2.42 -3.70
C LEU A 30 8.92 -1.26 -4.16
N THR A 31 8.85 -0.86 -5.43
CA THR A 31 9.75 0.16 -6.01
C THR A 31 9.03 1.02 -7.05
N PRO A 32 8.55 2.22 -6.67
CA PRO A 32 7.76 3.07 -7.57
C PRO A 32 8.61 3.83 -8.60
N TRP A 33 9.92 3.97 -8.35
CA TRP A 33 10.83 4.74 -9.21
C TRP A 33 12.15 4.00 -9.39
N HIS A 34 12.59 3.89 -10.64
CA HIS A 34 13.93 3.40 -10.98
C HIS A 34 14.73 4.51 -11.67
N ASN A 35 15.92 4.80 -11.14
CA ASN A 35 16.86 5.72 -11.76
C ASN A 35 18.01 4.91 -12.35
N ILE A 36 18.12 4.91 -13.67
CA ILE A 36 19.18 4.22 -14.39
C ILE A 36 20.07 5.22 -15.12
N THR A 37 21.32 4.84 -15.39
CA THR A 37 22.23 5.65 -16.21
C THR A 37 22.51 4.90 -17.49
N VAL A 38 22.10 5.46 -18.62
CA VAL A 38 22.37 4.92 -19.94
C VAL A 38 23.72 5.43 -20.41
N ILE A 39 24.57 4.52 -20.88
CA ILE A 39 25.90 4.84 -21.43
C ILE A 39 25.90 4.52 -22.92
N ALA A 40 26.25 5.50 -23.74
CA ALA A 40 26.40 5.34 -25.18
C ALA A 40 27.84 5.62 -25.61
N SER A 41 28.37 4.77 -26.48
CA SER A 41 29.67 4.94 -27.16
C SER A 41 29.52 4.84 -28.67
N GLU A 42 30.44 5.47 -29.39
CA GLU A 42 30.60 5.24 -30.82
C GLU A 42 31.38 3.95 -31.07
N LEU A 43 31.02 3.21 -32.14
CA LEU A 43 31.68 1.95 -32.50
C LEU A 43 33.17 2.14 -32.80
N ASP A 44 33.52 3.25 -33.44
CA ASP A 44 34.88 3.57 -33.87
C ASP A 44 35.70 4.29 -32.78
N ASN A 45 35.07 4.75 -31.69
CA ASN A 45 35.76 5.43 -30.60
C ASN A 45 35.15 5.11 -29.23
N PRO A 46 35.45 3.92 -28.66
CA PRO A 46 34.95 3.50 -27.36
C PRO A 46 35.46 4.37 -26.19
N SER A 47 36.46 5.22 -26.44
CA SER A 47 36.98 6.17 -25.43
C SER A 47 36.02 7.32 -25.17
N GLN A 48 35.10 7.59 -26.10
CA GLN A 48 34.10 8.63 -25.95
C GLN A 48 32.78 8.00 -25.48
N LEU A 49 32.50 8.19 -24.20
CA LEU A 49 31.29 7.72 -23.54
C LEU A 49 30.40 8.92 -23.20
N THR A 50 29.13 8.83 -23.54
CA THR A 50 28.10 9.77 -23.08
C THR A 50 27.22 9.06 -22.08
N GLN A 51 26.99 9.68 -20.93
CA GLN A 51 26.14 9.14 -19.87
C GLN A 51 24.89 10.01 -19.72
N VAL A 52 23.73 9.38 -19.70
CA VAL A 52 22.43 10.06 -19.58
C VAL A 52 21.61 9.41 -18.45
N PRO A 53 21.22 10.15 -17.41
CA PRO A 53 20.32 9.65 -16.39
C PRO A 53 18.89 9.54 -16.95
N VAL A 54 18.23 8.43 -16.65
CA VAL A 54 16.85 8.14 -17.04
C VAL A 54 16.05 7.77 -15.80
N ALA A 55 14.96 8.49 -15.55
CA ALA A 55 14.01 8.20 -14.48
C ALA A 55 12.81 7.44 -15.05
N ILE A 56 12.54 6.25 -14.51
CA ILE A 56 11.43 5.39 -14.90
C ILE A 56 10.43 5.36 -13.73
N GLN A 57 9.20 5.76 -14.02
CA GLN A 57 8.09 5.72 -13.07
C GLN A 57 7.26 4.44 -13.30
N VAL A 58 7.06 3.64 -12.26
CA VAL A 58 6.12 2.51 -12.30
C VAL A 58 4.72 3.05 -12.08
N LEU A 59 3.84 2.81 -13.04
CA LEU A 59 2.45 3.26 -12.96
C LEU A 59 1.63 2.28 -12.13
N ASP A 60 0.71 2.83 -11.34
CA ASP A 60 -0.26 2.08 -10.56
C ASP A 60 -1.23 1.36 -11.50
N VAL A 61 -1.20 0.04 -11.43
CA VAL A 61 -2.27 -0.81 -11.95
C VAL A 61 -3.05 -1.25 -10.72
N ASN A 62 -4.38 -1.28 -10.76
CA ASN A 62 -5.16 -1.73 -9.61
C ASN A 62 -5.11 -3.27 -9.49
N ASP A 63 -3.94 -3.81 -9.19
CA ASP A 63 -3.62 -5.22 -9.00
C ASP A 63 -3.54 -5.62 -7.52
N ASN A 64 -3.58 -4.64 -6.60
CA ASN A 64 -3.73 -4.91 -5.17
C ASN A 64 -5.20 -5.19 -4.82
N MET A 65 -5.49 -6.44 -4.45
CA MET A 65 -6.79 -6.81 -3.89
C MET A 65 -6.98 -6.12 -2.52
N PRO A 66 -8.19 -5.66 -2.18
CA PRO A 66 -8.42 -5.06 -0.88
C PRO A 66 -8.16 -6.10 0.22
N GLU A 67 -7.15 -5.86 1.04
CA GLU A 67 -6.93 -6.62 2.26
C GLU A 67 -7.85 -6.08 3.36
N LEU A 68 -8.74 -6.93 3.87
CA LEU A 68 -9.49 -6.63 5.09
C LEU A 68 -8.53 -6.85 6.25
N SER A 69 -8.10 -5.77 6.88
CA SER A 69 -7.11 -5.79 7.96
C SER A 69 -7.66 -6.20 9.34
N GLU A 70 -8.95 -6.59 9.42
CA GLU A 70 -9.62 -6.90 10.68
C GLU A 70 -10.59 -8.09 10.52
N ASP A 71 -10.52 -9.03 11.45
CA ASP A 71 -11.60 -9.99 11.69
C ASP A 71 -12.74 -9.22 12.35
N TYR A 72 -13.81 -8.95 11.60
CA TYR A 72 -15.00 -8.28 12.13
C TYR A 72 -15.87 -9.28 12.89
N ASP A 73 -15.69 -9.40 14.19
CA ASP A 73 -16.67 -10.05 15.07
C ASP A 73 -17.91 -9.16 15.19
N THR A 74 -19.03 -9.63 14.65
CA THR A 74 -20.29 -8.89 14.58
C THR A 74 -21.33 -9.65 15.40
N ILE A 75 -21.90 -9.02 16.44
CA ILE A 75 -22.94 -9.63 17.28
C ILE A 75 -24.29 -8.99 16.92
N LEU A 76 -24.99 -9.62 15.99
CA LEU A 76 -26.34 -9.20 15.64
C LEU A 76 -27.35 -9.78 16.62
N CYS A 77 -28.02 -8.91 17.38
CA CYS A 77 -29.15 -9.30 18.23
C CYS A 77 -30.29 -9.89 17.37
N GLU A 78 -30.84 -11.04 17.77
CA GLU A 78 -31.88 -11.75 17.00
C GLU A 78 -33.18 -10.96 16.81
N ASN A 79 -33.41 -9.93 17.63
CA ASN A 79 -34.54 -9.01 17.52
C ASN A 79 -34.23 -7.75 16.69
N ALA A 80 -33.09 -7.70 15.99
CA ALA A 80 -32.72 -6.57 15.15
C ALA A 80 -33.75 -6.34 14.04
N LYS A 81 -34.17 -5.08 13.89
CA LYS A 81 -35.16 -4.71 12.87
C LYS A 81 -34.48 -4.57 11.50
N PRO A 82 -35.19 -4.81 10.39
CA PRO A 82 -34.65 -4.59 9.05
C PRO A 82 -34.12 -3.16 8.89
N GLY A 83 -32.84 -3.02 8.53
CA GLY A 83 -32.18 -1.73 8.32
C GLY A 83 -31.30 -1.23 9.48
N GLN A 84 -31.14 -2.01 10.55
CA GLN A 84 -30.23 -1.66 11.64
C GLN A 84 -28.77 -1.97 11.26
N SER A 85 -27.90 -0.95 11.25
CA SER A 85 -26.46 -1.07 11.01
C SER A 85 -25.70 -1.29 12.33
N GLU A 86 -24.78 -2.24 12.35
CA GLU A 86 -23.86 -2.48 13.46
C GLU A 86 -22.89 -1.29 13.57
N MET A 87 -22.78 -0.68 14.74
CA MET A 87 -21.67 0.21 15.06
C MET A 87 -20.65 -0.59 15.87
N SER A 88 -19.40 -0.67 15.38
CA SER A 88 -18.29 -1.18 16.20
C SER A 88 -18.10 -0.22 17.37
N GLU A 89 -18.49 -0.63 18.58
CA GLU A 89 -18.31 0.14 19.80
C GLU A 89 -16.81 0.21 20.11
N ARG A 90 -16.18 1.35 19.79
CA ARG A 90 -14.90 1.70 20.42
C ARG A 90 -15.20 1.92 21.90
N GLU A 91 -14.69 1.04 22.76
CA GLU A 91 -14.72 1.22 24.21
C GLU A 91 -14.09 2.56 24.56
N MET A 92 -14.93 3.55 24.85
CA MET A 92 -14.50 4.84 25.38
C MET A 92 -15.37 5.23 26.55
N GLU A 93 -15.40 4.38 27.58
CA GLU A 93 -15.81 4.80 28.94
C GLU A 93 -14.89 4.16 29.98
N ASP A 94 -13.65 4.63 30.00
CA ASP A 94 -12.79 4.58 31.17
C ASP A 94 -13.37 5.54 32.24
N SER A 95 -14.52 5.18 32.82
CA SER A 95 -15.13 5.72 34.06
C SER A 95 -16.54 5.15 34.23
N PHE A 96 -16.67 4.00 34.91
CA PHE A 96 -17.93 3.62 35.56
C PHE A 96 -18.01 4.34 36.92
N PRO A 97 -18.80 5.41 37.11
CA PRO A 97 -19.23 5.78 38.45
C PRO A 97 -20.36 4.84 38.86
N MET A 98 -20.06 3.94 39.80
CA MET A 98 -21.11 3.28 40.59
C MET A 98 -21.85 4.35 41.37
N ASP A 99 -23.11 4.63 41.00
CA ASP A 99 -24.05 5.31 41.88
C ASP A 99 -25.17 4.34 42.29
N MET A 100 -25.11 3.93 43.55
CA MET A 100 -26.17 3.25 44.28
C MET A 100 -27.25 4.28 44.63
N GLY A 101 -28.49 4.10 44.17
CA GLY A 101 -29.53 5.03 44.61
C GLY A 101 -30.96 4.69 44.23
N LEU A 102 -31.52 3.58 44.74
CA LEU A 102 -32.97 3.49 44.93
C LEU A 102 -33.28 2.88 46.30
N SER A 103 -33.33 3.75 47.32
CA SER A 103 -34.04 3.49 48.58
C SER A 103 -35.37 4.28 48.57
N ASP A 104 -36.46 3.53 48.63
CA ASP A 104 -37.82 3.84 49.13
C ASP A 104 -38.57 5.10 48.63
N LEU A 105 -39.72 4.91 47.97
CA LEU A 105 -41.04 5.17 48.60
C LEU A 105 -42.23 4.63 47.75
N ASP A 106 -43.13 3.98 48.47
CA ASP A 106 -44.42 3.35 48.15
C ASP A 106 -45.49 4.31 47.55
N LEU A 107 -46.31 3.87 46.58
CA LEU A 107 -47.75 4.21 46.53
C LEU A 107 -48.60 3.32 45.58
N HIS A 108 -49.30 2.37 46.19
CA HIS A 108 -50.59 1.72 45.85
C HIS A 108 -51.30 2.01 44.51
N MET A 109 -51.72 0.93 43.84
CA MET A 109 -53.12 0.46 43.81
C MET A 109 -53.20 -1.05 43.62
#